data_AF-A0A4Q6G470-F1
#
_entry.id   AF-A0A4Q6G470-F1
#
_cell.length_a   1.000
_cell.length_b   1.000
_cell.length_c   1.000
_cell.angle_alpha   90.00
_cell.angle_beta   90.00
_cell.angle_gamma   90.00
#
_symmetry.space_group_name_H-M   'P 1'
#
loop_
_entity.id
_entity.type
_entity.pdbx_description
1 polymer ?
#
loop_
_entity_poly.entity_id
_entity_poly.type
_entity_poly.pdbx_seq_one_letter_code
_entity_poly.pdbx_strand_id
1 'polypeptide(L)'
;MSEDDSIPAPEASEKPAEKSPERRRSWLDRISSAFSGEPSSRDDLVELLRDAQSDGLIASDTLRMMEGAIAVSELTVGDVMVSRSQMVSLPIAARFLDLMKEVVESGHSRFPVHGENK
;
A
#
# COMPACT_ATOMS: atom_id res chain seq x y z
N MET A 1 6.47 -67.49 -21.13
CA MET A 1 7.75 -67.77 -21.81
C MET A 1 8.68 -66.60 -21.54
N SER A 2 9.88 -66.92 -21.06
CA SER A 2 11.13 -66.13 -21.11
C SER A 2 11.45 -65.76 -22.56
N GLU A 3 12.20 -64.71 -22.88
CA GLU A 3 13.68 -64.64 -22.99
C GLU A 3 13.99 -63.13 -23.22
N ASP A 4 14.69 -62.43 -22.33
CA ASP A 4 16.16 -62.22 -22.29
C ASP A 4 16.80 -61.87 -23.65
N ASP A 5 17.34 -60.65 -23.77
CA ASP A 5 18.71 -60.50 -24.30
C ASP A 5 19.28 -59.09 -24.02
N SER A 6 20.57 -59.06 -23.73
CA SER A 6 21.27 -57.99 -23.02
C SER A 6 22.61 -57.63 -23.69
N ILE A 7 22.93 -56.31 -23.72
CA ILE A 7 24.25 -55.62 -23.78
C ILE A 7 25.12 -55.78 -25.07
N PRO A 8 26.19 -54.95 -25.34
CA PRO A 8 26.69 -53.72 -24.72
C PRO A 8 27.13 -52.57 -25.66
N ALA A 9 27.60 -51.47 -25.05
CA ALA A 9 28.18 -50.26 -25.66
C ALA A 9 29.64 -50.42 -26.13
N PRO A 10 30.17 -49.46 -26.91
CA PRO A 10 31.60 -49.14 -26.90
C PRO A 10 31.88 -47.70 -26.46
N GLU A 11 32.96 -47.55 -25.68
CA GLU A 11 33.56 -46.30 -25.21
C GLU A 11 34.49 -45.66 -26.28
N ALA A 12 34.55 -44.32 -26.28
CA ALA A 12 35.77 -43.51 -26.09
C ALA A 12 35.91 -42.27 -27.00
N SER A 13 36.37 -41.18 -26.36
CA SER A 13 37.07 -39.98 -26.86
C SER A 13 36.31 -38.89 -27.60
N GLU A 14 36.15 -37.73 -26.95
CA GLU A 14 36.99 -36.53 -27.16
C GLU A 14 36.52 -35.36 -26.25
N LYS A 15 37.45 -34.67 -25.59
CA LYS A 15 37.19 -33.35 -24.98
C LYS A 15 37.41 -32.27 -26.06
N PRO A 16 36.62 -31.18 -26.03
CA PRO A 16 37.26 -29.90 -25.78
C PRO A 16 36.53 -29.07 -24.72
N ALA A 17 37.32 -28.27 -24.00
CA ALA A 17 36.86 -27.25 -23.09
C ALA A 17 36.12 -26.13 -23.84
N GLU A 18 35.03 -25.59 -23.29
CA GLU A 18 34.75 -24.15 -23.34
C GLU A 18 33.60 -23.71 -22.40
N LYS A 19 33.98 -22.81 -21.49
CA LYS A 19 33.27 -21.62 -20.95
C LYS A 19 31.85 -21.79 -20.37
N SER A 20 31.79 -21.44 -19.09
CA SER A 20 30.64 -21.35 -18.17
C SER A 20 29.36 -20.75 -18.76
N PRO A 21 28.17 -21.18 -18.28
CA PRO A 21 27.03 -20.31 -18.14
C PRO A 21 26.88 -19.91 -16.66
N GLU A 22 27.70 -18.95 -16.21
CA GLU A 22 27.46 -18.15 -14.99
C GLU A 22 26.14 -17.33 -15.06
N ARG A 23 25.30 -17.55 -16.09
CA ARG A 23 24.16 -16.70 -16.43
C ARG A 23 22.81 -17.25 -15.96
N ARG A 24 22.76 -18.43 -15.34
CA ARG A 24 21.50 -18.99 -14.79
C ARG A 24 21.27 -18.68 -13.32
N ARG A 25 22.29 -18.17 -12.60
CA ARG A 25 22.16 -17.78 -11.19
C ARG A 25 21.54 -16.39 -11.03
N SER A 26 21.83 -15.44 -11.93
CA SER A 26 21.39 -14.04 -11.82
C SER A 26 19.87 -13.78 -11.76
N TRP A 27 19.02 -14.64 -12.33
CA TRP A 27 17.56 -14.41 -12.34
C TRP A 27 16.87 -15.06 -11.13
N LEU A 28 17.32 -16.25 -10.73
CA LEU A 28 16.87 -16.90 -9.50
C LEU A 28 17.36 -16.15 -8.27
N ASP A 29 18.59 -15.63 -8.32
CA ASP A 29 19.16 -14.79 -7.26
C ASP A 29 18.39 -13.47 -7.12
N ARG A 30 17.81 -12.94 -8.20
CA ARG A 30 16.92 -11.76 -8.16
C ARG A 30 15.56 -12.08 -7.52
N ILE A 31 15.06 -13.30 -7.71
CA ILE A 31 13.83 -13.78 -7.08
C ILE A 31 14.10 -14.14 -5.61
N SER A 32 15.27 -14.69 -5.28
CA SER A 32 15.64 -14.97 -3.89
C SER A 32 16.06 -13.72 -3.12
N SER A 33 16.63 -12.70 -3.78
CA SER A 33 16.91 -11.40 -3.16
C SER A 33 15.63 -10.60 -2.93
N ALA A 34 14.58 -10.80 -3.74
CA ALA A 34 13.24 -10.31 -3.44
C ALA A 34 12.64 -11.01 -2.21
N PHE A 35 13.10 -12.22 -1.88
CA PHE A 35 12.71 -12.96 -0.68
C PHE A 35 13.48 -12.55 0.59
N SER A 36 14.50 -11.68 0.47
CA SER A 36 15.07 -10.92 1.60
C SER A 36 14.64 -9.45 1.59
N GLY A 37 13.76 -9.05 0.66
CA GLY A 37 13.35 -7.68 0.35
C GLY A 37 11.95 -7.33 0.86
N GLU A 38 11.60 -7.83 2.04
CA GLU A 38 10.40 -7.34 2.73
C GLU A 38 10.70 -5.92 3.26
N PRO A 39 9.81 -4.94 3.00
CA PRO A 39 9.98 -3.60 3.54
C PRO A 39 10.04 -3.67 5.06
N SER A 40 11.12 -3.13 5.63
CA SER A 40 11.40 -3.17 7.07
C SER A 40 10.95 -1.90 7.78
N SER A 41 10.69 -0.85 7.01
CA SER A 41 10.17 0.44 7.44
C SER A 41 8.97 0.87 6.59
N ARG A 42 8.23 1.87 7.08
CA ARG A 42 7.15 2.50 6.28
C ARG A 42 7.71 3.22 5.05
N ASP A 43 8.89 3.82 5.16
CA ASP A 43 9.54 4.49 4.04
C ASP A 43 9.90 3.48 2.94
N ASP A 44 10.44 2.31 3.33
CA ASP A 44 10.73 1.20 2.42
C ASP A 44 9.45 0.74 1.69
N LEU A 45 8.33 0.66 2.43
CA LEU A 45 7.04 0.27 1.85
C LEU A 45 6.55 1.32 0.84
N VAL A 46 6.69 2.61 1.14
CA VAL A 46 6.29 3.70 0.23
C VAL A 46 7.15 3.68 -1.03
N GLU A 47 8.47 3.46 -0.91
CA GLU A 47 9.36 3.32 -2.08
C GLU A 47 8.95 2.13 -2.96
N LEU A 48 8.70 0.96 -2.35
CA LEU A 48 8.22 -0.22 -3.08
C LEU A 48 6.92 0.06 -3.85
N LEU A 49 5.97 0.77 -3.23
CA LEU A 49 4.70 1.13 -3.87
C LEU A 49 4.91 2.10 -5.05
N ARG A 50 5.87 3.03 -4.94
CA ARG A 50 6.23 3.96 -6.02
C ARG A 50 6.88 3.24 -7.19
N ASP A 51 7.77 2.30 -6.93
CA ASP A 51 8.37 1.46 -7.96
C ASP A 51 7.31 0.64 -8.70
N ALA A 52 6.39 0.01 -7.96
CA ALA A 52 5.27 -0.72 -8.54
C ALA A 52 4.38 0.17 -9.43
N GLN A 53 4.18 1.44 -9.06
CA GLN A 53 3.46 2.41 -9.89
C GLN A 53 4.24 2.80 -11.15
N SER A 54 5.55 3.01 -11.03
CA SER A 54 6.45 3.33 -12.16
C SER A 54 6.51 2.20 -13.18
N ASP A 55 6.50 0.95 -12.70
CA ASP A 55 6.44 -0.25 -13.53
C ASP A 55 5.04 -0.52 -14.13
N GLY A 56 4.05 0.33 -13.80
CA GLY A 56 2.69 0.25 -14.31
C GLY A 56 1.84 -0.85 -13.68
N LEU A 57 2.28 -1.46 -12.57
CA LEU A 57 1.55 -2.51 -11.87
C LEU A 57 0.33 -1.97 -11.12
N ILE A 58 0.41 -0.72 -10.64
CA ILE A 58 -0.70 -0.02 -10.01
C ILE A 58 -0.90 1.36 -10.63
N ALA A 59 -2.15 1.82 -10.64
CA ALA A 59 -2.49 3.16 -11.11
C ALA A 59 -2.05 4.24 -10.12
N SER A 60 -1.85 5.46 -10.62
CA SER A 60 -1.45 6.60 -9.77
C SER A 60 -2.43 6.88 -8.62
N ASP A 61 -3.73 6.72 -8.84
CA ASP A 61 -4.73 6.91 -7.78
C ASP A 61 -4.68 5.81 -6.72
N THR A 62 -4.32 4.58 -7.10
CA THR A 62 -4.11 3.48 -6.16
C THR A 62 -2.91 3.76 -5.26
N LEU A 63 -1.80 4.24 -5.83
CA LEU A 63 -0.64 4.68 -5.05
C LEU A 63 -1.02 5.78 -4.05
N ARG A 64 -1.73 6.82 -4.50
CA ARG A 64 -2.19 7.92 -3.63
C ARG A 64 -3.08 7.43 -2.48
N MET A 65 -3.98 6.49 -2.75
CA MET A 65 -4.84 5.91 -1.71
C MET A 65 -4.02 5.12 -0.68
N MET A 66 -3.04 4.34 -1.12
CA MET A 66 -2.18 3.55 -0.23
C MET A 66 -1.27 4.45 0.61
N GLU A 67 -0.58 5.42 0.00
CA GLU A 67 0.22 6.42 0.72
C GLU A 67 -0.64 7.21 1.72
N GLY A 68 -1.86 7.60 1.31
CA GLY A 68 -2.81 8.27 2.19
C GLY A 68 -3.24 7.41 3.38
N ALA A 69 -3.50 6.12 3.18
CA ALA A 69 -3.86 5.21 4.27
C ALA A 69 -2.71 5.03 5.27
N ILE A 70 -1.48 4.90 4.77
CA ILE A 70 -0.27 4.85 5.61
C ILE A 70 -0.14 6.14 6.42
N ALA A 71 -0.31 7.31 5.79
CA ALA A 71 -0.22 8.60 6.48
C ALA A 71 -1.32 8.78 7.54
N VAL A 72 -2.57 8.39 7.24
CA VAL A 72 -3.70 8.48 8.18
C VAL A 72 -3.46 7.65 9.44
N SER A 73 -2.74 6.52 9.34
CA SER A 73 -2.46 5.68 10.50
C SER A 73 -1.54 6.33 11.55
N GLU A 74 -0.87 7.43 11.21
CA GLU A 74 -0.03 8.22 12.12
C GLU A 74 -0.76 9.45 12.69
N LEU A 75 -1.97 9.76 12.19
CA LEU A 75 -2.71 10.94 12.61
C LEU A 75 -3.46 10.68 13.93
N THR A 76 -3.46 11.71 14.78
CA THR A 76 -4.31 11.78 15.97
C THR A 76 -5.59 12.55 15.66
N VAL A 77 -6.58 12.47 16.56
CA VAL A 77 -7.80 13.29 16.46
C VAL A 77 -7.46 14.78 16.37
N GLY A 78 -6.39 15.22 17.05
CA GLY A 78 -5.97 16.61 17.04
C GLY A 78 -5.50 17.11 15.68
N ASP A 79 -4.91 16.23 14.87
CA ASP A 79 -4.37 16.58 13.56
C ASP A 79 -5.45 16.81 12.50
N VAL A 80 -6.67 16.30 12.73
CA VAL A 80 -7.78 16.32 11.78
C VAL A 80 -9.05 17.01 12.29
N MET A 81 -9.17 17.29 13.60
CA MET A 81 -10.36 17.91 14.16
C MET A 81 -10.52 19.37 13.75
N VAL A 82 -11.77 19.82 13.67
CA VAL A 82 -12.08 21.26 13.57
C VAL A 82 -11.91 21.89 14.95
N SER A 83 -11.12 22.95 15.06
CA SER A 83 -10.92 23.67 16.32
C SER A 83 -12.24 24.24 16.84
N ARG A 84 -12.44 24.23 18.18
CA ARG A 84 -13.69 24.69 18.78
C ARG A 84 -14.08 26.13 18.39
N SER A 85 -13.10 27.00 18.19
CA SER A 85 -13.33 28.39 17.79
C SER A 85 -13.81 28.55 16.35
N GLN A 86 -13.64 27.53 15.52
CA GLN A 86 -14.03 27.49 14.11
C GLN A 86 -15.30 26.66 13.87
N MET A 87 -15.80 25.94 14.89
CA MET A 87 -17.02 25.16 14.77
C MET A 87 -18.26 26.07 14.74
N VAL A 88 -19.18 25.76 13.83
CA VAL A 88 -20.56 26.23 13.89
C VAL A 88 -21.31 25.32 14.87
N SER A 89 -21.79 25.87 15.98
CA SER A 89 -22.51 25.12 17.02
C SER A 89 -23.82 25.79 17.36
N LEU A 90 -24.86 24.99 17.60
CA LEU A 90 -26.23 25.46 17.76
C LEU A 90 -26.61 25.56 19.25
N PRO A 91 -27.14 26.69 19.73
CA PRO A 91 -27.63 26.81 21.10
C PRO A 91 -29.00 26.13 21.27
N ILE A 92 -29.15 25.30 22.31
CA ILE A 92 -30.37 24.51 22.57
C ILE A 92 -31.62 25.36 22.81
N ALA A 93 -31.44 26.58 23.34
CA ALA A 93 -32.53 27.49 23.68
C ALA A 93 -32.96 28.40 22.51
N ALA A 94 -32.28 28.35 21.36
CA ALA A 94 -32.67 29.19 20.21
C ALA A 94 -33.98 28.73 19.58
N ARG A 95 -34.68 29.67 18.97
CA ARG A 95 -35.93 29.38 18.25
C ARG A 95 -35.62 28.58 17.00
N PHE A 96 -36.52 27.66 16.67
CA PHE A 96 -36.37 26.76 15.53
C PHE A 96 -36.06 27.49 14.20
N LEU A 97 -36.76 28.58 13.91
CA LEU A 97 -36.53 29.35 12.67
C LEU A 97 -35.15 30.00 12.60
N ASP A 98 -34.56 30.38 13.73
CA ASP A 98 -33.23 30.98 13.75
C ASP A 98 -32.16 29.88 13.55
N LEU A 99 -32.34 28.72 14.18
CA LEU A 99 -31.50 27.53 13.95
C LEU A 99 -31.51 27.10 12.48
N MET A 100 -32.68 27.06 11.85
CA MET A 100 -32.79 26.63 10.45
C MET A 100 -32.08 27.56 9.47
N LYS A 101 -32.00 28.87 9.77
CA LYS A 101 -31.20 29.80 8.95
C LYS A 101 -29.72 29.47 9.04
N GLU A 102 -29.20 29.27 10.26
CA GLU A 102 -27.78 28.93 10.49
C GLU A 102 -27.41 27.58 9.86
N VAL A 103 -28.31 26.59 9.92
CA VAL A 103 -28.13 25.27 9.28
C VAL A 103 -28.02 25.41 7.75
N VAL A 104 -28.92 26.17 7.12
CA VAL A 104 -28.92 26.34 5.67
C VAL A 104 -27.74 27.18 5.20
N GLU A 105 -27.40 28.25 5.93
CA GLU A 105 -26.30 29.16 5.59
C GLU A 105 -24.92 28.49 5.75
N SER A 106 -24.73 27.66 6.78
CA SER A 106 -23.47 26.95 7.00
C SER A 106 -23.25 25.78 6.05
N GLY A 107 -24.33 25.17 5.53
CA GLY A 107 -24.26 24.03 4.61
C GLY A 107 -23.72 22.73 5.24
N HIS A 108 -23.61 22.66 6.57
CA HIS A 108 -23.16 21.46 7.26
C HIS A 108 -24.30 20.47 7.51
N SER A 109 -23.98 19.18 7.55
CA SER A 109 -24.99 18.14 7.82
C SER A 109 -25.17 17.83 9.31
N ARG A 110 -24.22 18.22 10.17
CA ARG A 110 -24.21 17.90 11.61
C ARG A 110 -23.68 19.09 12.41
N PHE A 111 -24.27 19.28 13.59
CA PHE A 111 -23.96 20.41 14.46
C PHE A 111 -23.81 19.93 15.91
N PRO A 112 -22.74 20.33 16.60
CA PRO A 112 -22.71 20.28 18.05
C PRO A 112 -23.82 21.19 18.62
N VAL A 113 -24.58 20.69 19.58
CA VAL A 113 -25.61 21.46 20.29
C VAL A 113 -25.13 21.73 21.71
N HIS A 114 -25.23 22.98 22.16
CA HIS A 114 -24.76 23.39 23.49
C HIS A 114 -25.85 24.09 24.31
N GLY A 115 -25.71 23.97 25.63
CA GLY A 115 -26.53 24.70 26.61
C GLY A 115 -25.92 26.05 26.97
N GLU A 116 -26.10 26.46 28.23
CA GLU A 116 -25.62 27.77 28.74
C GLU A 116 -24.09 27.86 28.86
N ASN A 117 -23.40 26.71 28.93
CA ASN A 117 -21.93 26.66 28.92
C ASN A 117 -21.43 26.30 27.51
N LYS A 118 -20.59 27.17 26.95
CA LYS A 118 -19.95 27.03 25.63
C LYS A 118 -18.55 26.42 25.75
#